data_AF-A0A836XDF4-F1
#
_entry.id   AF-A0A836XDF4-F1
#
_cell.length_a   1.000
_cell.length_b   1.000
_cell.length_c   1.000
_cell.angle_alpha   90.00
_cell.angle_beta   90.00
_cell.angle_gamma   90.00
#
_symmetry.space_group_name_H-M   'P 1'
#
loop_
_entity.id
_entity.type
_entity.pdbx_description
1 polymer ?
#
loop_
_entity_poly.entity_id
_entity_poly.type
_entity_poly.pdbx_seq_one_letter_code
_entity_poly.pdbx_strand_id
1 'polypeptide(L)'
;MTILATVEVEDEIYTYEPADNGAGPLWCHGSTIVVRANDRVFVAGLETIAEQVPLNNTRWVLFEREQDGRWHLLHRDLTGCTREPSPIVLDGDDLLVSANPTLADPGEYGGPA
;
A
#
# COMPACT_ATOMS: atom_id res chain seq x y z
N MET A 1 30.35 6.96 -15.22
CA MET A 1 29.41 5.90 -15.66
C MET A 1 28.02 6.50 -15.58
N THR A 2 27.32 6.62 -16.70
CA THR A 2 25.97 7.18 -16.75
C THR A 2 25.00 6.01 -16.85
N ILE A 3 24.06 5.89 -15.91
CA ILE A 3 22.97 4.93 -16.01
C ILE A 3 21.86 5.63 -16.81
N LEU A 4 21.48 5.04 -17.95
CA LEU A 4 20.34 5.47 -18.73
C LEU A 4 19.15 4.58 -18.35
N ALA A 5 18.10 5.17 -17.79
CA ALA A 5 16.86 4.47 -17.52
C ALA A 5 15.97 4.52 -18.77
N THR A 6 15.40 3.37 -19.14
CA THR A 6 14.33 3.25 -20.14
C THR A 6 13.07 2.76 -19.44
N VAL A 7 11.93 3.34 -19.80
CA VAL A 7 10.62 2.83 -19.36
C VAL A 7 10.29 1.57 -20.15
N GLU A 8 10.15 0.44 -19.46
CA GLU A 8 9.76 -0.84 -20.07
C GLU A 8 8.24 -1.04 -20.07
N VAL A 9 7.55 -0.52 -19.05
CA VAL A 9 6.11 -0.68 -18.84
C VAL A 9 5.55 0.52 -18.07
N GLU A 10 4.33 0.91 -18.41
CA GLU A 10 3.51 1.87 -17.67
C GLU A 10 2.12 1.26 -17.51
N ASP A 11 1.71 1.00 -16.27
CA ASP A 11 0.46 0.31 -15.95
C ASP A 11 -0.37 1.14 -14.95
N GLU A 12 -1.70 1.09 -15.10
CA GLU A 12 -2.62 1.49 -14.04
C GLU A 12 -2.80 0.31 -13.06
N ILE A 13 -2.39 0.49 -11.80
CA ILE A 13 -2.45 -0.56 -10.78
C ILE A 13 -3.83 -0.58 -10.13
N TYR A 14 -4.28 0.58 -9.65
CA TYR A 14 -5.56 0.75 -8.99
C TYR A 14 -5.98 2.23 -8.95
N THR A 15 -7.29 2.46 -8.79
CA THR A 15 -7.87 3.77 -8.47
C THR A 15 -8.22 3.82 -6.99
N TYR A 16 -8.19 5.01 -6.39
CA TYR A 16 -8.47 5.19 -4.97
C TYR A 16 -9.36 6.40 -4.72
N GLU A 17 -10.16 6.31 -3.66
CA GLU A 17 -10.87 7.46 -3.11
C GLU A 17 -9.91 8.23 -2.19
N PRO A 18 -9.79 9.57 -2.33
CA PRO A 18 -8.99 10.36 -1.41
C PRO A 18 -9.40 10.13 0.05
N ALA A 19 -8.42 9.88 0.90
CA ALA A 19 -8.66 9.64 2.32
C ALA A 19 -8.91 10.94 3.11
N ASP A 20 -8.66 12.11 2.53
CA ASP A 20 -8.78 13.43 3.17
C ASP A 20 -8.03 13.57 4.52
N ASN A 21 -7.03 12.70 4.75
CA ASN A 21 -6.20 12.61 5.95
C ASN A 21 -4.75 13.10 5.73
N GLY A 22 -4.52 13.67 4.54
CA GLY A 22 -3.22 14.10 4.02
C GLY A 22 -2.45 13.00 3.28
N ALA A 23 -2.75 11.73 3.48
CA ALA A 23 -2.07 10.62 2.81
C ALA A 23 -2.62 10.38 1.39
N GLY A 24 -1.73 9.86 0.56
CA GLY A 24 -2.04 9.30 -0.75
C GLY A 24 -1.20 8.02 -0.97
N PRO A 25 -1.37 7.34 -2.11
CA PRO A 25 -0.71 6.07 -2.41
C PRO A 25 0.81 6.08 -2.24
N LEU A 26 1.45 7.24 -2.40
CA LEU A 26 2.90 7.43 -2.33
C LEU A 26 3.38 8.14 -1.05
N TRP A 27 2.51 8.28 -0.03
CA TRP A 27 2.86 8.99 1.21
C TRP A 27 4.05 8.35 1.95
N CYS A 28 4.29 7.06 1.76
CA CYS A 28 5.46 6.33 2.28
C CYS A 28 6.77 6.64 1.53
N HIS A 29 7.03 7.89 1.11
CA HIS A 29 8.15 8.27 0.22
C HIS A 29 9.57 7.87 0.72
N GLY A 30 9.71 7.42 1.97
CA GLY A 30 10.96 6.88 2.54
C GLY A 30 11.08 5.35 2.58
N SER A 31 10.01 4.62 2.28
CA SER A 31 9.91 3.16 2.41
C SER A 31 9.27 2.57 1.17
N THR A 32 9.82 1.48 0.62
CA THR A 32 9.30 0.94 -0.65
C THR A 32 7.91 0.33 -0.46
N ILE A 33 7.04 0.61 -1.42
CA ILE A 33 5.72 -0.03 -1.59
C ILE A 33 5.68 -0.91 -2.85
N VAL A 34 6.80 -1.04 -3.56
CA VAL A 34 6.93 -1.84 -4.78
C VAL A 34 8.07 -2.82 -4.59
N VAL A 35 7.81 -4.11 -4.83
CA VAL A 35 8.84 -5.16 -4.84
C VAL A 35 8.65 -6.08 -6.03
N ARG A 36 9.75 -6.66 -6.51
CA ARG A 36 9.75 -7.64 -7.61
C ARG A 36 10.35 -8.94 -7.10
N ALA A 37 9.61 -10.04 -7.25
CA ALA A 37 10.09 -11.40 -7.03
C ALA A 37 10.04 -12.15 -8.36
N ASN A 38 11.20 -12.29 -9.01
CA ASN A 38 11.31 -12.85 -10.35
C ASN A 38 10.41 -12.12 -11.37
N ASP A 39 9.42 -12.82 -11.91
CA ASP A 39 8.43 -12.41 -12.90
C ASP A 39 7.18 -11.76 -12.30
N ARG A 40 7.04 -11.78 -10.96
CA ARG A 40 5.92 -11.18 -10.23
C ARG A 40 6.31 -9.83 -9.67
N VAL A 41 5.38 -8.88 -9.71
CA VAL A 41 5.55 -7.56 -9.08
C VAL A 41 4.43 -7.37 -8.09
N PHE A 42 4.77 -6.92 -6.88
CA PHE A 42 3.81 -6.62 -5.83
C PHE A 42 3.83 -5.14 -5.51
N VAL A 43 2.64 -4.57 -5.29
CA VAL A 43 2.49 -3.18 -4.91
C VAL A 43 1.54 -3.07 -3.74
N ALA A 44 2.00 -2.43 -2.67
CA ALA A 44 1.15 -2.01 -1.58
C ALA A 44 0.51 -0.66 -1.91
N GLY A 45 -0.75 -0.51 -1.53
CA GLY A 45 -1.51 0.72 -1.65
C GLY A 45 -2.31 0.98 -0.38
N LEU A 46 -3.24 1.93 -0.49
CA LEU A 46 -4.23 2.24 0.54
C LEU A 46 -5.63 2.15 -0.04
N GLU A 47 -6.58 1.71 0.78
CA GLU A 47 -8.01 1.80 0.54
C GLU A 47 -8.64 2.66 1.63
N THR A 48 -9.42 3.67 1.25
CA THR A 48 -10.14 4.55 2.16
C THR A 48 -11.35 3.81 2.75
N ILE A 49 -11.57 3.97 4.06
CA ILE A 49 -12.69 3.38 4.80
C ILE A 49 -13.64 4.51 5.18
N ALA A 50 -14.76 4.61 4.46
CA ALA A 50 -15.69 5.73 4.57
C ALA A 50 -16.27 5.93 5.97
N GLU A 51 -16.41 4.84 6.75
CA GLU A 51 -16.99 4.87 8.09
C GLU A 51 -16.00 5.24 9.21
N GLN A 52 -14.72 5.52 8.89
CA GLN A 52 -13.67 5.80 9.88
C GLN A 52 -13.31 7.28 9.97
N VAL A 53 -12.90 7.69 11.17
CA VAL A 53 -12.64 9.08 11.56
C VAL A 53 -11.23 9.50 11.12
N PRO A 54 -11.01 10.78 10.71
CA PRO A 54 -10.33 11.04 9.45
C PRO A 54 -8.81 11.08 9.51
N LEU A 55 -8.13 10.65 10.58
CA LEU A 55 -6.67 10.50 10.51
C LEU A 55 -6.26 9.07 10.17
N ASN A 56 -6.85 8.09 10.83
CA ASN A 56 -6.57 6.66 10.64
C ASN A 56 -7.77 6.00 9.96
N ASN A 57 -8.10 6.44 8.75
CA ASN A 57 -9.29 6.04 8.00
C ASN A 57 -8.98 5.26 6.72
N THR A 58 -7.81 4.63 6.66
CA THR A 58 -7.41 3.78 5.53
C THR A 58 -7.02 2.39 6.01
N ARG A 59 -6.87 1.46 5.07
CA ARG A 59 -6.20 0.18 5.29
C ARG A 59 -5.20 -0.08 4.19
N TRP A 60 -4.21 -0.91 4.47
CA TRP A 60 -3.31 -1.37 3.42
C TRP A 60 -4.00 -2.41 2.54
N VAL A 61 -3.67 -2.33 1.26
CA VAL A 61 -4.06 -3.28 0.22
C VAL A 61 -2.80 -3.73 -0.51
N LEU A 62 -2.81 -4.96 -1.01
CA LEU A 62 -1.68 -5.56 -1.71
C LEU A 62 -2.15 -6.06 -3.08
N PHE A 63 -1.51 -5.56 -4.12
CA PHE A 63 -1.74 -5.95 -5.50
C PHE A 63 -0.60 -6.81 -6.02
N GLU A 64 -0.92 -7.70 -6.95
CA GLU A 64 0.04 -8.51 -7.69
C GLU A 64 -0.16 -8.32 -9.19
N ARG A 65 0.96 -8.18 -9.89
CA ARG A 65 1.04 -8.27 -11.35
C ARG A 65 1.41 -9.69 -11.75
N GLU A 66 0.51 -10.36 -12.45
CA GLU A 66 0.75 -11.68 -13.03
C GLU A 66 1.72 -11.60 -14.22
N GLN A 67 2.24 -12.75 -14.66
CA GLN A 67 3.13 -12.84 -15.84
C GLN A 67 2.54 -12.24 -17.11
N ASP A 68 1.22 -12.31 -17.27
CA ASP A 68 0.51 -11.77 -18.43
C ASP A 68 0.28 -10.24 -18.36
N GLY A 69 0.75 -9.60 -17.28
CA GLY A 69 0.69 -8.16 -17.05
C GLY A 69 -0.58 -7.66 -16.38
N ARG A 70 -1.54 -8.54 -16.07
CA ARG A 70 -2.76 -8.13 -15.34
C ARG A 70 -2.46 -7.93 -13.87
N TRP A 71 -3.07 -6.88 -13.32
CA TRP A 71 -3.08 -6.61 -11.89
C TRP A 71 -4.33 -7.18 -11.24
N HIS A 72 -4.17 -7.74 -10.04
CA HIS A 72 -5.28 -8.13 -9.18
C HIS A 72 -4.98 -7.79 -7.72
N LEU A 73 -6.04 -7.61 -6.93
CA LEU A 73 -5.95 -7.45 -5.49
C LEU A 73 -5.65 -8.82 -4.86
N LEU A 74 -4.46 -8.97 -4.30
CA LEU A 74 -4.01 -10.17 -3.60
C LEU A 74 -4.52 -10.19 -2.15
N HIS A 75 -4.46 -9.06 -1.45
CA HIS A 75 -4.89 -8.97 -0.06
C HIS A 75 -5.38 -7.58 0.34
N ARG A 76 -6.20 -7.51 1.40
CA ARG A 76 -6.61 -6.27 2.07
C ARG A 76 -6.67 -6.53 3.57
N ASP A 77 -6.24 -5.57 4.39
CA ASP A 77 -6.47 -5.66 5.83
C ASP A 77 -7.96 -5.55 6.15
N LEU A 78 -8.48 -6.42 6.99
CA LEU A 78 -9.87 -6.37 7.46
C LEU A 78 -9.98 -6.06 8.95
N THR A 79 -8.84 -5.86 9.61
CA THR A 79 -8.75 -5.79 11.07
C THR A 79 -8.31 -4.42 11.57
N GLY A 80 -7.36 -3.78 10.88
CA GLY A 80 -6.77 -2.52 11.29
C GLY A 80 -7.16 -1.33 10.42
N CYS A 81 -7.15 -0.14 11.03
CA CYS A 81 -7.16 1.13 10.31
C CYS A 81 -5.82 1.84 10.51
N THR A 82 -5.31 2.47 9.47
CA THR A 82 -4.05 3.23 9.45
C THR A 82 -4.26 4.53 8.68
N ARG A 83 -3.27 5.40 8.70
CA ARG A 83 -3.27 6.66 7.95
C ARG A 83 -2.75 6.50 6.51
N GLU A 84 -1.81 5.60 6.30
CA GLU A 84 -0.93 5.57 5.13
C GLU A 84 -0.82 4.15 4.54
N PRO A 85 -0.33 3.99 3.29
CA PRO A 85 0.00 2.66 2.78
C PRO A 85 1.01 1.95 3.68
N SER A 86 1.07 0.63 3.60
CA SER A 86 2.05 -0.15 4.37
C SER A 86 3.24 -0.54 3.49
N PRO A 87 4.48 -0.18 3.88
CA PRO A 87 5.68 -0.67 3.20
C PRO A 87 5.73 -2.19 3.09
N ILE A 88 6.40 -2.66 2.03
CA ILE A 88 6.58 -4.09 1.77
C ILE A 88 8.03 -4.43 1.46
N VAL A 89 8.45 -5.64 1.78
CA VAL A 89 9.80 -6.15 1.53
C VAL A 89 9.76 -7.63 1.18
N LEU A 90 10.76 -8.08 0.42
CA LEU A 90 11.03 -9.51 0.22
C LEU A 90 12.16 -9.93 1.15
N ASP A 91 11.90 -10.96 1.96
CA ASP A 91 12.91 -11.67 2.76
C ASP A 91 13.01 -13.10 2.26
N GLY A 92 13.97 -13.36 1.37
CA GLY A 92 14.02 -14.60 0.60
C GLY A 92 12.77 -14.75 -0.27
N ASP A 93 11.99 -15.80 -0.01
CA ASP A 93 10.73 -16.08 -0.71
C ASP A 93 9.49 -15.48 0.00
N ASP A 94 9.67 -14.90 1.19
CA ASP A 94 8.59 -14.35 1.98
C ASP A 94 8.34 -12.87 1.62
N LEU A 95 7.08 -12.55 1.31
CA LEU A 95 6.60 -11.18 1.16
C LEU A 95 6.06 -10.67 2.49
N LEU A 96 6.73 -9.67 3.06
CA LEU A 96 6.36 -9.08 4.33
C LEU A 96 5.71 -7.71 4.11
N VAL A 97 4.64 -7.43 4.86
CA VAL A 97 3.94 -6.14 4.90
C VAL A 97 4.08 -5.57 6.31
N SER A 98 4.54 -4.31 6.44
CA SER A 98 4.62 -3.66 7.74
C SER A 98 3.27 -3.04 8.12
N ALA A 99 2.50 -3.72 8.95
CA ALA A 99 1.24 -3.19 9.47
C ALA A 99 1.47 -2.39 10.77
N ASN A 100 0.94 -1.17 10.84
CA ASN A 100 0.94 -0.34 12.04
C ASN A 100 -0.45 0.28 12.26
N PRO A 101 -1.47 -0.53 12.61
CA PRO A 101 -2.83 -0.04 12.79
C PRO A 101 -2.95 0.81 14.05
N THR A 102 -3.86 1.77 14.03
CA THR A 102 -4.23 2.58 15.20
C THR A 102 -4.70 1.69 16.34
N LEU A 103 -4.23 2.00 17.55
CA LEU A 103 -4.72 1.44 18.81
C LEU A 103 -5.85 2.28 19.43
N ALA A 104 -6.15 3.43 18.82
CA ALA A 104 -7.25 4.31 19.20
C ALA A 104 -8.61 3.60 19.03
N ASP A 105 -9.56 3.95 19.90
CA ASP A 105 -10.92 3.41 19.78
C ASP A 105 -11.60 3.90 18.48
N PRO A 106 -12.53 3.11 17.90
CA PRO A 106 -13.29 3.54 16.74
C PRO A 106 -13.97 4.89 16.99
N GLY A 107 -13.79 5.84 16.08
CA GLY A 107 -14.36 7.17 16.20
C GLY A 107 -13.40 8.23 16.76
N GLU A 108 -12.22 7.85 17.24
CA GLU A 108 -11.21 8.81 17.68
C GLU A 108 -10.49 9.43 16.48
N TYR A 109 -10.21 10.75 16.55
CA TYR A 109 -9.56 11.48 15.46
C TYR A 109 -8.17 10.93 15.13
N GLY A 110 -7.40 10.57 16.15
CA GLY A 110 -6.08 9.99 16.02
C GLY A 110 -5.64 9.45 17.38
N GLY A 111 -4.49 8.78 17.42
CA GLY A 111 -4.02 8.14 18.65
C GLY A 111 -2.75 7.34 18.42
N PRO A 112 -2.32 6.56 19.41
CA PRO A 112 -1.18 5.67 19.25
C PRO A 112 -1.42 4.64 18.15
N ALA A 113 -0.34 4.23 17.50
CA ALA A 113 -0.28 3.16 16.52
C ALA A 113 0.93 2.30 16.85
#